data_AF-A0A259S405-F1
#
_entry.id   AF-A0A259S405-F1
#
_cell.length_a   1.000
_cell.length_b   1.000
_cell.length_c   1.000
_cell.angle_alpha   90.00
_cell.angle_beta   90.00
_cell.angle_gamma   90.00
#
_symmetry.space_group_name_H-M   'P 1'
#
loop_
_entity.id
_entity.type
_entity.pdbx_description
1 polymer ?
#
loop_
_entity_poly.entity_id
_entity_poly.type
_entity_poly.pdbx_seq_one_letter_code
_entity_poly.pdbx_strand_id
1 'polypeptide(L)'
;MAVIGIVREPAGESRVAATPATIASLRKLGHEVVVERGAGSAASYPDEAYAAAEATLVEREQAWGSEIVLAITPPDPERIALLSDGATFIALLSPALRPDLVESLAQRGITA
;
A
#
# COMPACT_ATOMS: atom_id res chain seq x y z
N MET A 1 8.04 -10.11 -11.94
CA MET A 1 7.64 -10.28 -10.53
C MET A 1 7.99 -8.97 -9.85
N ALA A 2 7.08 -8.43 -9.04
CA ALA A 2 7.21 -7.09 -8.47
C ALA A 2 7.10 -7.14 -6.94
N VAL A 3 7.66 -6.14 -6.26
CA VAL A 3 7.49 -5.89 -4.84
C VAL A 3 6.18 -5.14 -4.60
N ILE A 4 5.29 -5.72 -3.78
CA ILE A 4 3.99 -5.13 -3.43
C ILE A 4 4.03 -4.66 -1.98
N GLY A 5 3.78 -3.36 -1.76
CA GLY A 5 3.70 -2.73 -0.45
C GLY A 5 2.27 -2.61 0.05
N ILE A 6 2.00 -3.14 1.23
CA ILE A 6 0.74 -2.94 1.97
C ILE A 6 0.98 -1.89 3.04
N VAL A 7 0.36 -0.72 2.89
CA VAL A 7 0.63 0.45 3.74
C VAL A 7 -0.41 0.59 4.85
N ARG A 8 -0.04 1.29 5.92
CA ARG A 8 -0.93 1.57 7.04
C ARG A 8 -1.86 2.74 6.72
N GLU A 9 -3.14 2.55 6.97
CA GLU A 9 -4.16 3.58 6.80
C GLU A 9 -4.09 4.68 7.86
N PRO A 10 -4.55 5.91 7.55
CA PRO A 10 -4.63 7.00 8.52
C PRO A 10 -5.65 6.69 9.62
N ALA A 11 -5.58 7.44 10.72
CA ALA A 11 -6.58 7.33 11.78
C ALA A 11 -7.99 7.57 11.23
N GLY A 12 -8.95 6.74 11.66
CA GLY A 12 -10.35 6.79 11.21
C GLY A 12 -10.70 5.79 10.11
N GLU A 13 -9.71 5.17 9.46
CA GLU A 13 -9.91 4.02 8.57
C GLU A 13 -9.46 2.75 9.28
N SER A 14 -10.34 1.75 9.37
CA SER A 14 -10.07 0.50 10.07
C SER A 14 -9.75 -0.67 9.15
N ARG A 15 -9.93 -0.51 7.83
CA ARG A 15 -9.59 -1.54 6.84
C ARG A 15 -8.10 -1.53 6.54
N VAL A 16 -7.66 -2.61 5.92
CA VAL A 16 -6.31 -2.77 5.34
C VAL A 16 -6.45 -3.30 3.93
N ALA A 17 -5.59 -2.84 3.01
CA ALA A 17 -5.72 -3.15 1.58
C ALA A 17 -5.53 -4.64 1.25
N ALA A 18 -4.77 -5.37 2.08
CA ALA A 18 -4.57 -6.81 1.97
C ALA A 18 -4.55 -7.48 3.34
N THR A 19 -5.31 -8.57 3.47
CA THR A 19 -5.30 -9.43 4.66
C THR A 19 -4.20 -10.49 4.52
N PRO A 20 -3.81 -11.21 5.60
CA PRO A 20 -2.88 -12.34 5.50
C PRO A 20 -3.25 -13.37 4.42
N ALA A 21 -4.55 -13.62 4.19
CA ALA A 21 -5.00 -14.51 3.12
C ALA A 21 -4.72 -13.94 1.72
N THR A 22 -4.86 -12.63 1.54
CA THR A 22 -4.48 -11.94 0.30
C THR A 22 -2.96 -12.03 0.10
N ILE A 23 -2.15 -11.84 1.14
CA ILE A 23 -0.67 -11.99 1.06
C ILE A 23 -0.28 -13.36 0.53
N ALA A 24 -0.83 -14.43 1.12
CA ALA A 24 -0.54 -15.80 0.68
C ALA A 24 -0.87 -16.02 -0.80
N SER A 25 -1.94 -15.39 -1.30
CA SER A 25 -2.34 -15.47 -2.71
C SER A 25 -1.37 -14.71 -3.63
N LEU A 26 -0.93 -13.50 -3.24
CA LEU A 26 0.05 -12.71 -4.00
C LEU A 26 1.42 -13.40 -4.04
N ARG A 27 1.85 -13.97 -2.92
CA ARG A 27 3.08 -14.77 -2.81
C ARG A 27 3.03 -15.99 -3.73
N LYS A 28 1.89 -16.69 -3.80
CA LYS A 28 1.69 -17.84 -4.71
C LYS A 28 1.80 -17.46 -6.19
N LEU A 29 1.47 -16.21 -6.55
CA LEU A 29 1.65 -15.68 -7.90
C LEU A 29 3.11 -15.26 -8.20
N GLY A 30 4.02 -15.37 -7.23
CA GLY A 30 5.45 -15.07 -7.37
C GLY A 30 5.84 -13.64 -7.01
N HIS A 31 4.95 -12.86 -6.38
CA HIS A 31 5.29 -11.51 -5.91
C HIS A 31 6.00 -11.55 -4.56
N GLU A 32 6.89 -10.57 -4.34
CA GLU A 32 7.34 -10.24 -2.99
C GLU A 32 6.31 -9.30 -2.36
N VAL A 33 6.03 -9.50 -1.07
CA VAL A 33 5.06 -8.68 -0.36
C VAL A 33 5.69 -8.14 0.90
N VAL A 34 5.70 -6.82 1.01
CA VAL A 34 6.16 -6.08 2.19
C VAL A 34 4.95 -5.40 2.85
N VAL A 35 4.93 -5.35 4.17
CA VAL A 35 3.81 -4.79 4.93
C VAL A 35 4.36 -3.77 5.93
N GLU A 36 3.83 -2.55 5.91
CA GLU A 36 4.13 -1.53 6.91
C GLU A 36 3.73 -2.07 8.29
N ARG A 37 4.64 -2.00 9.26
CA ARG A 37 4.36 -2.42 10.65
C ARG A 37 3.09 -1.79 11.18
N GLY A 38 2.20 -2.61 11.71
CA GLY A 38 0.91 -2.20 12.24
C GLY A 38 -0.15 -1.85 11.19
N ALA A 39 0.07 -2.11 9.90
CA ALA A 39 -0.90 -1.82 8.83
C ALA A 39 -2.25 -2.51 9.07
N GLY A 40 -2.24 -3.77 9.53
CA GLY A 40 -3.46 -4.53 9.79
C GLY A 40 -4.02 -4.40 11.20
N SER A 41 -3.38 -3.66 12.11
CA SER A 41 -3.77 -3.66 13.53
C SER A 41 -5.21 -3.17 13.74
N ALA A 42 -5.62 -2.10 13.03
CA ALA A 42 -6.99 -1.59 13.10
C ALA A 42 -8.02 -2.54 12.47
N ALA A 43 -7.57 -3.41 11.57
CA ALA A 43 -8.36 -4.44 10.91
C ALA A 43 -8.35 -5.79 11.66
N SER A 44 -7.83 -5.83 12.89
CA SER A 44 -7.68 -7.06 13.70
C SER A 44 -6.73 -8.11 13.10
N TYR A 45 -5.77 -7.69 12.27
CA TYR A 45 -4.68 -8.54 11.79
C TYR A 45 -3.36 -8.07 12.45
N PRO A 46 -2.86 -8.81 13.44
CA PRO A 46 -1.59 -8.46 14.07
C PRO A 46 -0.41 -8.75 13.13
N ASP A 47 0.72 -8.09 13.35
CA ASP A 47 1.93 -8.18 12.52
C ASP A 47 2.43 -9.63 12.35
N GLU A 48 2.29 -10.45 13.39
CA GLU A 48 2.65 -11.87 13.37
C GLU A 48 1.84 -12.68 12.36
N ALA A 49 0.59 -12.29 12.09
CA ALA A 49 -0.24 -12.95 11.09
C ALA A 49 0.26 -12.69 9.65
N TYR A 50 0.84 -11.51 9.40
CA TYR A 50 1.47 -11.19 8.13
C TYR A 50 2.80 -11.93 7.97
N ALA A 51 3.63 -11.99 9.02
CA ALA A 51 4.87 -12.75 9.00
C ALA A 51 4.62 -14.25 8.78
N ALA A 52 3.57 -14.82 9.40
CA ALA A 52 3.14 -16.21 9.16
C ALA A 52 2.63 -16.45 7.73
N ALA A 53 2.17 -15.41 7.04
CA ALA A 53 1.81 -15.43 5.62
C ALA A 53 2.99 -15.14 4.68
N GLU A 54 4.22 -15.18 5.20
CA GLU A 54 5.47 -14.93 4.47
C GLU A 54 5.62 -13.51 3.89
N ALA A 55 4.90 -12.53 4.45
CA ALA A 55 5.22 -11.13 4.19
C ALA A 55 6.42 -10.66 5.03
N THR A 56 7.20 -9.74 4.45
CA THR A 56 8.26 -9.04 5.17
C THR A 56 7.68 -7.80 5.84
N LEU A 57 7.82 -7.69 7.16
CA LEU A 57 7.42 -6.47 7.88
C LEU A 57 8.50 -5.40 7.75
N VAL A 58 8.10 -4.20 7.32
CA VAL A 58 9.01 -3.09 7.00
C VAL A 58 8.52 -1.77 7.61
N GLU A 59 9.40 -0.77 7.63
CA GLU A 59 9.02 0.59 8.00
C GLU A 59 8.22 1.27 6.88
N ARG A 60 7.55 2.37 7.22
CA ARG A 60 6.63 3.10 6.33
C ARG A 60 7.27 3.44 4.99
N GLU A 61 8.46 4.04 4.99
CA GLU A 61 9.12 4.52 3.79
C GLU A 61 9.42 3.37 2.82
N GLN A 62 9.78 2.20 3.35
CA GLN A 62 10.05 1.00 2.55
C GLN A 62 8.76 0.43 1.93
N ALA A 63 7.65 0.41 2.67
CA ALA A 63 6.37 -0.05 2.14
C ALA A 63 5.88 0.86 1.00
N TRP A 64 5.89 2.18 1.23
CA TRP A 64 5.48 3.17 0.22
C TRP A 64 6.42 3.26 -0.99
N GLY A 65 7.71 2.92 -0.82
CA GLY A 65 8.67 2.88 -1.92
C GLY A 65 8.56 1.67 -2.87
N SER A 66 7.59 0.79 -2.66
CA SER A 66 7.39 -0.43 -3.47
C SER A 66 6.98 -0.12 -4.92
N GLU A 67 7.22 -1.06 -5.84
CA GLU A 67 6.82 -0.94 -7.25
C GLU A 67 5.29 -0.85 -7.42
N ILE A 68 4.57 -1.58 -6.57
CA ILE A 68 3.11 -1.53 -6.46
C ILE A 68 2.76 -1.25 -5.00
N VAL A 69 1.92 -0.24 -4.75
CA VAL A 69 1.45 0.12 -3.41
C VAL A 69 -0.05 -0.03 -3.33
N LEU A 70 -0.52 -0.80 -2.35
CA LEU A 70 -1.94 -1.05 -2.10
C LEU A 70 -2.39 -0.30 -0.84
N ALA A 71 -3.39 0.56 -1.00
CA ALA A 71 -4.03 1.32 0.07
C ALA A 71 -5.56 1.31 -0.07
N ILE A 72 -6.26 1.72 0.98
CA ILE A 72 -7.70 1.96 0.97
C ILE A 72 -8.00 3.42 0.65
N THR A 73 -7.33 4.34 1.35
CA THR A 73 -7.56 5.78 1.21
C THR A 73 -6.62 6.43 0.18
N PRO A 74 -7.03 7.55 -0.46
CA PRO A 74 -6.13 8.32 -1.31
C PRO A 74 -4.95 8.86 -0.48
N PRO A 75 -3.76 9.00 -1.09
CA PRO A 75 -2.57 9.48 -0.40
C PRO A 75 -2.66 11.00 -0.24
N ASP A 76 -2.12 11.50 0.87
CA ASP A 76 -1.85 12.92 1.08
C ASP A 76 -0.49 13.30 0.45
N PRO A 77 -0.14 14.59 0.37
CA PRO A 77 1.12 15.01 -0.25
C PRO A 77 2.38 14.38 0.38
N GLU A 78 2.39 14.13 1.69
CA GLU A 78 3.52 13.50 2.38
C GLU A 78 3.70 12.05 1.93
N ARG A 79 2.60 11.30 1.81
CA ARG A 79 2.59 9.92 1.32
C ARG A 79 2.86 9.83 -0.17
N ILE A 80 2.36 10.78 -0.96
CA ILE A 80 2.70 10.88 -2.38
C ILE A 80 4.20 10.97 -2.51
N ALA A 81 4.90 11.79 -1.72
CA ALA A 81 6.36 11.95 -1.78
C ALA A 81 7.14 10.66 -1.49
N LEU A 82 6.56 9.70 -0.76
CA LEU A 82 7.19 8.40 -0.47
C LEU A 82 7.07 7.38 -1.60
N LEU A 83 6.16 7.57 -2.56
CA LEU A 83 6.04 6.69 -3.72
C LEU A 83 7.32 6.75 -4.56
N SER A 84 7.72 5.62 -5.13
CA SER A 84 8.74 5.61 -6.19
C SER A 84 8.17 6.19 -7.49
N ASP A 85 8.95 6.95 -8.25
CA ASP A 85 8.51 7.46 -9.55
C ASP A 85 8.16 6.29 -10.50
N GLY A 86 7.05 6.41 -11.23
CA GLY A 86 6.57 5.34 -12.10
C GLY A 86 5.88 4.15 -11.40
N ALA A 87 5.73 4.18 -10.07
CA ALA A 87 5.05 3.12 -9.33
C ALA A 87 3.56 2.99 -9.73
N THR A 88 2.97 1.84 -9.44
CA THR A 88 1.53 1.63 -9.51
C THR A 88 0.92 1.82 -8.12
N PHE A 89 -0.01 2.76 -7.98
CA PHE A 89 -0.70 3.03 -6.72
C PHE A 89 -2.18 2.66 -6.84
N ILE A 90 -2.68 1.77 -5.98
CA ILE A 90 -4.06 1.26 -6.07
C ILE A 90 -4.81 1.61 -4.79
N ALA A 91 -5.83 2.46 -4.90
CA ALA A 91 -6.73 2.85 -3.81
C ALA A 91 -8.08 3.40 -4.32
N LEU A 92 -8.97 3.79 -3.40
CA LEU A 92 -10.23 4.47 -3.74
C LEU A 92 -10.00 5.98 -3.94
N LEU A 93 -9.57 6.39 -5.13
CA LEU A 93 -9.12 7.76 -5.40
C LEU A 93 -10.23 8.81 -5.57
N SER A 94 -11.40 8.41 -6.05
CA SER A 94 -12.48 9.34 -6.46
C SER A 94 -11.96 10.48 -7.37
N PRO A 95 -11.33 10.17 -8.52
CA PRO A 95 -10.51 11.13 -9.29
C PRO A 95 -11.30 12.35 -9.77
N ALA A 96 -12.56 12.17 -10.15
CA ALA A 96 -13.44 13.27 -10.58
C ALA A 96 -13.67 14.33 -9.49
N LEU A 97 -13.46 13.98 -8.22
CA LEU A 97 -13.62 14.88 -7.07
C LEU A 97 -12.27 15.43 -6.56
N ARG A 98 -11.15 15.03 -7.17
CA ARG A 98 -9.80 15.27 -6.67
C ARG A 98 -8.82 15.61 -7.81
N PRO A 99 -9.06 16.67 -8.61
CA PRO A 99 -8.18 17.03 -9.72
C PRO A 99 -6.73 17.26 -9.27
N ASP A 100 -6.49 17.91 -8.14
CA ASP A 100 -5.15 18.20 -7.62
C ASP A 100 -4.36 16.92 -7.28
N LEU A 101 -5.04 15.89 -6.76
CA LEU A 101 -4.43 14.59 -6.50
C LEU A 101 -4.02 13.91 -7.82
N VAL A 102 -4.93 13.91 -8.81
CA VAL A 102 -4.66 13.33 -10.14
C VAL A 102 -3.46 14.02 -10.78
N GLU A 103 -3.41 15.35 -10.72
CA GLU A 103 -2.26 16.12 -11.25
C GLU A 103 -0.96 15.76 -10.51
N SER A 104 -0.98 15.70 -9.18
CA SER A 104 0.19 15.37 -8.36
C SER A 104 0.75 13.97 -8.68
N LEU A 105 -0.13 12.98 -8.85
CA LEU A 105 0.27 11.62 -9.23
C LEU A 105 0.79 11.57 -10.67
N ALA A 106 0.13 12.27 -11.61
CA ALA A 106 0.52 12.32 -13.01
C ALA A 106 1.88 12.99 -13.23
N GLN A 107 2.20 14.06 -12.49
CA GLN A 107 3.50 14.74 -12.55
C GLN A 107 4.67 13.81 -12.20
N ARG A 108 4.43 12.79 -11.38
CA ARG A 108 5.41 11.77 -10.98
C ARG A 108 5.35 10.49 -11.82
N GLY A 109 4.51 10.46 -12.86
CA GLY A 109 4.32 9.29 -13.72
C GLY A 109 3.70 8.08 -13.00
N ILE A 110 3.00 8.30 -11.88
CA ILE A 110 2.35 7.22 -11.14
C ILE A 110 1.16 6.69 -11.95
N THR A 111 1.05 5.37 -12.07
CA THR A 111 -0.15 4.71 -12.61
C THR A 111 -1.14 4.48 -11.47
N ALA A 112 -2.31 5.14 -11.50
CA ALA A 112 -3.26 5.17 -10.38
C ALA A 112 -4.72 5.12 -10.82
#